data_AF-A0A840V3U1-F1
#
_entry.id   AF-A0A840V3U1-F1
#
_cell.length_a   1.000
_cell.length_b   1.000
_cell.length_c   1.000
_cell.angle_alpha   90.00
_cell.angle_beta   90.00
_cell.angle_gamma   90.00
#
_symmetry.space_group_name_H-M   'P 1'
#
loop_
_entity.id
_entity.type
_entity.pdbx_description
1 polymer ?
#
loop_
_entity_poly.entity_id
_entity_poly.type
_entity_poly.pdbx_seq_one_letter_code
_entity_poly.pdbx_strand_id
1 'polypeptide(L)'
;MLYLLRQLIFASFILCSFPWPGHAQDLTESDVSLIMKKAREDAAKMALPVNKYDEEGLKAAEETSRLFHSPEFQERVQCEQQRLEKEVFGQYTAPWKRKSQQTAAEQAGPQGSLAAGEKVFLFISSSVPDETVHAYIAGLDKAAEPNILLVMRGMVGGMSSARANKGQSYFSRILKKELNCPRTEKPCERYEVPIHLQPSLFTRYGITRVPAVVYEHEGNAFLIQGDAGLDFLLERINREVKSTGMTKLIKKIRGTL
;
A
#
# COMPACT_ATOMS: atom_id res chain seq x y z
N MET A 1 -51.70 -58.05 -17.86
CA MET A 1 -50.38 -57.92 -17.20
C MET A 1 -49.52 -56.75 -17.69
N LEU A 2 -49.74 -56.15 -18.89
CA LEU A 2 -48.96 -54.99 -19.34
C LEU A 2 -49.48 -53.60 -18.88
N TYR A 3 -50.72 -53.50 -18.39
CA TYR A 3 -51.30 -52.22 -17.97
C TYR A 3 -50.90 -51.78 -16.54
N LEU A 4 -50.64 -52.74 -15.65
CA LEU A 4 -50.18 -52.49 -14.28
C LEU A 4 -48.71 -52.04 -14.22
N LEU A 5 -47.88 -52.53 -15.14
CA LEU A 5 -46.46 -52.15 -15.22
C LEU A 5 -46.27 -50.70 -15.73
N ARG A 6 -47.19 -50.20 -16.57
CA ARG A 6 -47.12 -48.85 -17.15
C ARG A 6 -47.61 -47.76 -16.18
N GLN A 7 -48.48 -48.10 -15.24
CA GLN A 7 -48.95 -47.20 -14.17
C GLN A 7 -47.87 -46.98 -13.09
N LEU A 8 -47.05 -48.01 -12.80
CA LEU A 8 -45.93 -47.91 -11.85
C LEU A 8 -44.77 -47.03 -12.35
N ILE A 9 -44.55 -46.98 -13.67
CA ILE A 9 -43.48 -46.16 -14.26
C ILE A 9 -43.84 -44.67 -14.27
N PHE A 10 -45.12 -44.32 -14.44
CA PHE A 10 -45.57 -42.92 -14.39
C PHE A 10 -45.57 -42.34 -12.97
N ALA A 11 -45.80 -43.16 -11.94
CA ALA A 11 -45.73 -42.73 -10.54
C ALA A 11 -44.28 -42.46 -10.07
N SER A 12 -43.28 -43.12 -10.66
CA SER A 12 -41.87 -42.90 -10.35
C SER A 12 -41.31 -41.59 -10.94
N PHE A 13 -41.92 -41.04 -11.99
CA PHE A 13 -41.43 -39.84 -12.66
C PHE A 13 -41.93 -38.52 -12.02
N ILE A 14 -43.01 -38.57 -11.23
CA ILE A 14 -43.58 -37.38 -10.56
C ILE A 14 -42.88 -37.07 -9.22
N LEU A 15 -42.14 -38.03 -8.64
CA LEU A 15 -41.42 -37.84 -7.38
C LEU A 15 -40.02 -37.22 -7.53
N CYS A 16 -39.51 -37.04 -8.75
CA CYS A 16 -38.17 -36.47 -8.99
C CYS A 16 -38.18 -35.00 -9.45
N SER A 17 -39.35 -34.36 -9.59
CA SER A 17 -39.46 -32.99 -10.13
C SER A 17 -39.73 -31.91 -9.07
N PHE A 18 -39.93 -32.28 -7.81
CA PHE A 18 -40.05 -31.29 -6.74
C PHE A 18 -38.66 -31.02 -6.17
N PRO A 19 -38.10 -29.80 -6.32
CA PRO A 19 -36.93 -29.41 -5.56
C PRO A 19 -37.34 -29.39 -4.09
N TRP A 20 -36.91 -30.40 -3.34
CA TRP A 20 -36.98 -30.34 -1.88
C TRP A 20 -36.30 -29.03 -1.47
N PRO A 21 -36.96 -28.13 -0.73
CA PRO A 21 -36.28 -26.97 -0.17
C PRO A 21 -35.23 -27.50 0.81
N GLY A 22 -34.00 -27.66 0.34
CA GLY A 22 -32.85 -27.76 1.19
C GLY A 22 -32.76 -26.46 1.94
N HIS A 23 -33.29 -26.44 3.17
CA HIS A 23 -33.03 -25.38 4.13
C HIS A 23 -31.51 -25.22 4.23
N ALA A 24 -30.97 -24.13 3.71
CA ALA A 24 -29.68 -23.65 4.15
C ALA A 24 -29.86 -23.31 5.64
N GLN A 25 -29.38 -24.20 6.52
CA GLN A 25 -29.35 -23.92 7.95
C GLN A 25 -28.39 -22.77 8.17
N ASP A 26 -28.89 -21.66 8.71
CA ASP A 26 -28.04 -20.59 9.23
C ASP A 26 -27.19 -21.18 10.36
N LEU A 27 -25.87 -21.18 10.15
CA LEU A 27 -24.93 -21.63 11.15
C LEU A 27 -24.96 -20.66 12.33
N THR A 28 -25.27 -21.16 13.52
CA THR A 28 -25.21 -20.35 14.74
C THR A 28 -23.77 -20.18 15.20
N GLU A 29 -23.51 -19.20 16.07
CA GLU A 29 -22.18 -18.97 16.66
C GLU A 29 -21.63 -20.22 17.37
N SER A 30 -22.52 -21.00 17.99
CA SER A 30 -22.18 -22.26 18.63
C SER A 30 -21.72 -23.33 17.62
N ASP A 31 -22.35 -23.40 16.44
CA ASP A 31 -21.98 -24.33 15.37
C ASP A 31 -20.61 -23.97 14.78
N VAL A 32 -20.33 -22.69 14.57
CA VAL A 32 -19.02 -22.21 14.09
C VAL A 32 -17.92 -22.58 15.09
N SER A 33 -18.17 -22.41 16.39
CA SER A 33 -17.20 -22.76 17.44
C SER A 33 -16.89 -24.26 17.47
N LEU A 34 -17.92 -25.10 17.27
CA LEU A 34 -17.79 -26.55 17.23
C LEU A 34 -17.01 -27.00 15.98
N ILE A 35 -17.30 -26.43 14.82
CA ILE A 35 -16.59 -26.69 13.56
C ILE A 35 -15.12 -26.29 13.69
N MET A 36 -14.82 -25.13 14.28
CA MET A 36 -13.44 -24.68 14.51
C MET A 36 -12.68 -25.56 15.49
N LYS A 37 -13.34 -26.03 16.56
CA LYS A 37 -12.74 -26.97 17.51
C LYS A 37 -12.42 -28.30 16.83
N LYS A 38 -13.35 -28.84 16.06
CA LYS A 38 -13.16 -30.08 15.28
C LYS A 38 -12.04 -29.94 14.25
N ALA A 39 -12.00 -28.82 13.52
CA ALA A 39 -10.92 -28.54 12.56
C ALA A 39 -9.54 -28.49 13.23
N ARG A 40 -9.43 -27.96 14.46
CA ARG A 40 -8.18 -27.99 15.23
C ARG A 40 -7.81 -29.40 15.69
N GLU A 41 -8.79 -30.19 16.14
CA GLU A 41 -8.58 -31.59 16.53
C GLU A 41 -8.16 -32.46 15.33
N ASP A 42 -8.74 -32.23 14.16
CA ASP A 42 -8.39 -32.91 12.92
C ASP A 42 -7.00 -32.46 12.42
N ALA A 43 -6.70 -31.15 12.45
CA ALA A 43 -5.38 -30.63 12.11
C ALA A 43 -4.28 -31.17 13.03
N ALA A 44 -4.55 -31.37 14.32
CA ALA A 44 -3.61 -31.97 15.26
C ALA A 44 -3.29 -33.45 14.93
N LYS A 45 -4.18 -34.13 14.20
CA LYS A 45 -4.00 -35.52 13.76
C LYS A 45 -3.49 -35.64 12.32
N MET A 46 -3.46 -34.54 11.57
CA MET A 46 -2.91 -34.52 10.22
C MET A 46 -1.38 -34.49 10.28
N ALA A 47 -0.75 -35.57 9.82
CA ALA A 47 0.66 -35.57 9.49
C ALA A 47 0.81 -35.29 7.98
N LEU A 48 1.51 -34.22 7.63
CA LEU A 48 1.90 -33.98 6.24
C LEU A 48 2.97 -35.00 5.85
N PRO A 49 2.87 -35.66 4.68
CA PRO A 49 3.93 -36.54 4.21
C PRO A 49 5.22 -35.74 4.04
N VAL A 50 6.33 -36.30 4.51
CA VAL A 50 7.65 -35.67 4.35
C VAL A 50 7.95 -35.55 2.86
N ASN A 51 8.44 -34.40 2.44
CA ASN A 51 8.85 -34.18 1.05
C ASN A 51 9.98 -35.17 0.71
N LYS A 52 9.71 -36.10 -0.21
CA LYS A 52 10.69 -37.11 -0.65
C LYS A 52 11.97 -36.48 -1.22
N TYR A 53 11.87 -35.24 -1.69
CA TYR A 53 12.96 -34.49 -2.32
C TYR A 53 13.45 -33.34 -1.44
N ASP A 54 13.23 -33.38 -0.12
CA ASP A 54 13.59 -32.26 0.76
C ASP A 54 15.09 -31.93 0.67
N GLU A 55 15.95 -32.95 0.79
CA GLU A 55 17.39 -32.78 0.70
C GLU A 55 17.86 -32.36 -0.70
N GLU A 56 17.31 -32.97 -1.75
CA GLU A 56 17.65 -32.64 -3.14
C GLU A 56 17.21 -31.21 -3.49
N GLY A 57 16.02 -30.81 -3.05
CA GLY A 57 15.48 -29.47 -3.24
C GLY A 57 16.29 -28.42 -2.48
N LEU A 58 16.72 -28.73 -1.25
CA LEU A 58 17.57 -27.83 -0.47
C LEU A 58 18.92 -27.62 -1.16
N LYS A 59 19.58 -28.69 -1.60
CA LYS A 59 20.85 -28.60 -2.34
C LYS A 59 20.71 -27.80 -3.64
N ALA A 60 19.67 -28.06 -4.43
CA ALA A 60 19.43 -27.32 -5.66
C ALA A 60 19.17 -25.82 -5.41
N ALA A 61 18.45 -25.49 -4.32
CA ALA A 61 18.21 -24.10 -3.92
C ALA A 61 19.51 -23.40 -3.47
N GLU A 62 20.35 -24.08 -2.70
CA GLU A 62 21.66 -23.58 -2.27
C GLU A 62 22.60 -23.34 -3.45
N GLU A 63 22.68 -24.28 -4.38
CA GLU A 63 23.48 -24.14 -5.61
C GLU A 63 22.99 -22.97 -6.48
N THR A 64 21.67 -22.86 -6.66
CA THR A 64 21.06 -21.75 -7.40
C THR A 64 21.34 -20.42 -6.73
N SER A 65 21.22 -20.35 -5.40
CA SER A 65 21.52 -19.15 -4.62
C SER A 65 23.00 -18.78 -4.74
N ARG A 66 23.92 -19.75 -4.60
CA ARG A 66 25.35 -19.52 -4.76
C ARG A 66 25.70 -19.01 -6.15
N LEU A 67 25.10 -19.60 -7.18
CA LEU A 67 25.29 -19.13 -8.56
C LEU A 67 24.76 -17.71 -8.74
N PHE A 68 23.55 -17.42 -8.24
CA PHE A 68 22.95 -16.10 -8.33
C PHE A 68 23.82 -15.03 -7.66
N HIS A 69 24.40 -15.32 -6.49
CA HIS A 69 25.27 -14.40 -5.76
C HIS A 69 26.73 -14.39 -6.25
N SER A 70 27.08 -15.20 -7.25
CA SER A 70 28.43 -15.20 -7.81
C SER A 70 28.73 -13.87 -8.52
N PRO A 71 29.99 -13.38 -8.48
CA PRO A 71 30.37 -12.13 -9.13
C PRO A 71 30.03 -12.09 -10.63
N GLU A 72 30.31 -13.19 -11.34
CA GLU A 72 30.07 -13.31 -12.78
C GLU A 72 28.57 -13.22 -13.14
N PHE A 73 27.70 -13.87 -12.36
CA PHE A 73 26.26 -13.80 -12.59
C PHE A 73 25.70 -12.42 -12.26
N GLN A 74 26.16 -11.81 -11.16
CA GLN A 74 25.76 -10.46 -10.78
C GLN A 74 26.17 -9.41 -11.82
N GLU A 75 27.39 -9.52 -12.37
CA GLU A 75 27.86 -8.63 -13.44
C GLU A 75 26.95 -8.75 -14.68
N ARG A 76 26.61 -9.97 -15.09
CA ARG A 76 25.66 -10.20 -16.19
C ARG A 76 24.29 -9.59 -15.92
N VAL A 77 23.77 -9.75 -14.70
CA VAL A 77 22.49 -9.16 -14.28
C VAL A 77 22.54 -7.64 -14.32
N GLN A 78 23.65 -7.02 -13.91
CA GLN A 78 23.82 -5.57 -13.99
C GLN A 78 23.89 -5.08 -15.43
N CYS A 79 24.65 -5.77 -16.29
CA CYS A 79 24.74 -5.45 -17.71
C CYS A 79 23.38 -5.56 -18.41
N GLU A 80 22.60 -6.61 -18.15
CA GLU A 80 21.26 -6.76 -18.73
C GLU A 80 20.29 -5.70 -18.20
N GLN A 81 20.36 -5.34 -16.91
CA GLN A 81 19.56 -4.23 -16.38
C GLN A 81 19.86 -2.92 -17.11
N GLN A 82 21.14 -2.58 -17.31
CA GLN A 82 21.55 -1.37 -18.04
C GLN A 82 21.09 -1.42 -19.50
N ARG A 83 21.22 -2.57 -20.17
CA ARG A 83 20.78 -2.77 -21.54
C ARG A 83 19.27 -2.58 -21.66
N LEU A 84 18.48 -3.24 -20.81
CA LEU A 84 17.02 -3.12 -20.79
C LEU A 84 16.58 -1.68 -20.48
N GLU A 85 17.23 -1.03 -19.52
CA GLU A 85 16.94 0.36 -19.18
C GLU A 85 17.12 1.29 -20.39
N LYS A 86 18.18 1.07 -21.18
CA LYS A 86 18.49 1.88 -22.36
C LYS A 86 17.63 1.52 -23.57
N GLU A 87 17.54 0.24 -23.91
CA GLU A 87 16.98 -0.25 -25.19
C GLU A 87 15.48 -0.50 -25.13
N VAL A 88 14.97 -1.02 -24.02
CA VAL A 88 13.55 -1.41 -23.88
C VAL A 88 12.78 -0.30 -23.17
N PHE A 89 13.34 0.20 -22.07
CA PHE A 89 12.65 1.14 -21.18
C PHE A 89 13.05 2.61 -21.40
N GLY A 90 14.01 2.90 -22.28
CA GLY A 90 14.57 4.24 -22.46
C GLY A 90 13.51 5.29 -22.77
N GLN A 91 12.56 4.98 -23.67
CA GLN A 91 11.47 5.90 -24.03
C GLN A 91 10.47 6.15 -22.90
N TYR A 92 10.27 5.17 -22.01
CA TYR A 92 9.32 5.28 -20.90
C TYR A 92 9.95 5.96 -19.68
N THR A 93 11.26 5.77 -19.48
CA THR A 93 12.01 6.36 -18.36
C THR A 93 12.54 7.75 -18.68
N ALA A 94 12.76 8.10 -19.96
CA ALA A 94 13.34 9.39 -20.35
C ALA A 94 12.56 10.64 -19.89
N PRO A 95 11.21 10.67 -19.89
CA PRO A 95 10.47 11.80 -19.33
C PRO A 95 10.68 11.95 -17.82
N TRP A 96 10.74 10.84 -17.09
CA TRP A 96 10.96 10.82 -15.64
C TRP A 96 12.40 11.16 -15.28
N LYS A 97 13.38 10.62 -16.02
CA LYS A 97 14.79 10.95 -15.85
C LYS A 97 15.07 12.44 -16.11
N ARG A 98 14.51 13.01 -17.18
CA ARG A 98 14.64 14.46 -17.46
C ARG A 98 14.07 15.31 -16.33
N LYS A 99 12.90 14.95 -15.79
CA LYS A 99 12.32 15.61 -14.62
C LYS A 99 13.17 15.45 -13.36
N SER A 100 13.75 14.27 -13.15
CA SER A 100 14.65 13.96 -12.01
C SER A 100 16.03 14.61 -12.11
N GLN A 101 16.53 14.85 -13.33
CA GLN A 101 17.84 15.47 -13.60
C GLN A 101 17.73 16.99 -13.63
N GLN A 102 16.60 17.54 -14.07
CA GLN A 102 16.26 18.95 -13.87
C GLN A 102 16.16 19.26 -12.36
N THR A 103 15.57 18.36 -11.57
CA THR A 103 15.59 18.46 -10.09
C THR A 103 16.96 18.15 -9.46
N ALA A 104 17.87 17.44 -10.15
CA ALA A 104 19.23 17.20 -9.68
C ALA A 104 20.17 18.42 -9.88
N ALA A 105 19.98 19.20 -10.94
CA ALA A 105 20.64 20.50 -11.11
C ALA A 105 20.07 21.57 -10.15
N GLU A 106 18.84 21.36 -9.67
CA GLU A 106 18.20 22.03 -8.53
C GLU A 106 18.57 21.41 -7.16
N GLN A 107 19.71 20.73 -7.04
CA GLN A 107 20.29 20.34 -5.74
C GLN A 107 21.12 21.45 -5.07
N ALA A 108 21.19 22.64 -5.69
CA ALA A 108 21.02 23.86 -4.91
C ALA A 108 19.50 24.03 -4.69
N GLY A 109 18.94 23.30 -3.71
CA GLY A 109 17.51 23.13 -3.51
C GLY A 109 16.70 24.43 -3.71
N PRO A 110 15.47 24.39 -4.27
CA PRO A 110 14.53 25.47 -4.00
C PRO A 110 14.49 25.62 -2.48
N GLN A 111 14.80 26.81 -1.96
CA GLN A 111 14.83 27.05 -0.53
C GLN A 111 13.45 26.69 0.04
N GLY A 112 13.35 25.49 0.60
CA GLY A 112 12.26 25.08 1.44
C GLY A 112 12.09 26.11 2.55
N SER A 113 10.86 26.24 3.03
CA SER A 113 10.60 26.99 4.24
C SER A 113 11.32 26.38 5.44
N LEU A 114 11.50 25.06 5.47
CA LEU A 114 12.21 24.36 6.55
C LEU A 114 13.73 24.60 6.48
N ALA A 115 14.34 24.83 7.63
CA ALA A 115 15.78 25.03 7.78
C ALA A 115 16.55 23.71 7.55
N ALA A 116 17.88 23.82 7.39
CA ALA A 116 18.73 22.65 7.23
C ALA A 116 18.57 21.70 8.43
N GLY A 117 18.32 20.42 8.16
CA GLY A 117 18.11 19.39 9.19
C GLY A 117 16.71 19.34 9.79
N GLU A 118 15.81 20.27 9.46
CA GLU A 118 14.39 20.15 9.81
C GLU A 118 13.67 19.22 8.83
N LYS A 119 12.92 18.26 9.36
CA LYS A 119 12.12 17.33 8.57
C LYS A 119 10.73 17.18 9.16
N VAL A 120 9.74 17.01 8.29
CA VAL A 120 8.38 16.69 8.70
C VAL A 120 7.93 15.44 7.98
N PHE A 121 7.40 14.47 8.73
CA PHE A 121 6.86 13.24 8.19
C PHE A 121 5.35 13.20 8.47
N LEU A 122 4.55 13.06 7.43
CA LEU A 122 3.12 12.83 7.52
C LEU A 122 2.85 11.36 7.24
N PHE A 123 2.41 10.62 8.26
CA PHE A 123 2.09 9.21 8.18
C PHE A 123 0.61 9.02 7.85
N ILE A 124 0.34 8.27 6.77
CA ILE A 124 -1.02 7.92 6.35
C ILE A 124 -1.16 6.42 6.10
N SER A 125 -2.40 5.96 5.98
CA SER A 125 -2.71 4.63 5.47
C SER A 125 -4.10 4.60 4.82
N SER A 126 -4.47 3.47 4.20
CA SER A 126 -5.82 3.28 3.66
C SER A 126 -6.94 3.23 4.72
N SER A 127 -6.62 3.27 6.01
CA SER A 127 -7.61 3.45 7.08
C SER A 127 -8.05 4.90 7.28
N VAL A 128 -7.31 5.86 6.71
CA VAL A 128 -7.65 7.28 6.75
C VAL A 128 -8.63 7.58 5.60
N PRO A 129 -9.72 8.33 5.82
CA PRO A 129 -10.67 8.68 4.77
C PRO A 129 -9.99 9.35 3.56
N ASP A 130 -10.46 9.04 2.35
CA ASP A 130 -9.87 9.54 1.11
C ASP A 130 -9.91 11.09 1.08
N GLU A 131 -10.97 11.71 1.61
CA GLU A 131 -11.13 13.16 1.72
C GLU A 131 -10.06 13.79 2.62
N THR A 132 -9.79 13.15 3.77
CA THR A 132 -8.76 13.58 4.71
C THR A 132 -7.37 13.48 4.07
N VAL A 133 -7.05 12.35 3.42
CA VAL A 133 -5.77 12.17 2.72
C VAL A 133 -5.61 13.19 1.59
N HIS A 134 -6.68 13.44 0.84
CA HIS A 134 -6.69 14.44 -0.23
C HIS A 134 -6.43 15.85 0.30
N ALA A 135 -7.06 16.25 1.42
CA ALA A 135 -6.82 17.54 2.05
C ALA A 135 -5.35 17.70 2.47
N TYR A 136 -4.74 16.65 3.01
CA TYR A 136 -3.31 16.65 3.31
C TYR A 136 -2.46 16.83 2.04
N ILE A 137 -2.69 16.00 1.00
CA ILE A 137 -1.93 16.05 -0.25
C ILE A 137 -2.04 17.43 -0.92
N ALA A 138 -3.22 18.03 -0.94
CA ALA A 138 -3.44 19.39 -1.44
C ALA A 138 -2.60 20.43 -0.67
N GLY A 139 -2.52 20.28 0.65
CA GLY A 139 -1.65 21.11 1.49
C GLY A 139 -0.17 20.94 1.18
N LEU A 140 0.28 19.69 0.92
CA LEU A 140 1.67 19.39 0.56
C LEU A 140 2.05 19.95 -0.81
N ASP A 141 1.18 19.76 -1.81
CA ASP A 141 1.36 20.26 -3.18
C ASP A 141 1.48 21.78 -3.20
N LYS A 142 0.59 22.47 -2.47
CA LYS A 142 0.63 23.94 -2.32
C LYS A 142 1.88 24.44 -1.59
N ALA A 143 2.37 23.70 -0.61
CA ALA A 143 3.56 24.07 0.14
C ALA A 143 4.85 23.91 -0.68
N ALA A 144 4.87 22.95 -1.62
CA ALA A 144 6.03 22.57 -2.42
C ALA A 144 7.31 22.44 -1.57
N GLU A 145 7.18 21.82 -0.39
CA GLU A 145 8.25 21.72 0.61
C GLU A 145 9.02 20.41 0.47
N PRO A 146 10.32 20.42 0.08
CA PRO A 146 11.09 19.20 -0.13
C PRO A 146 11.34 18.40 1.16
N ASN A 147 11.38 19.06 2.32
CA ASN A 147 11.64 18.42 3.61
C ASN A 147 10.36 17.91 4.30
N ILE A 148 9.24 17.88 3.57
CA ILE A 148 7.98 17.28 3.99
C ILE A 148 7.79 15.94 3.26
N LEU A 149 7.60 14.85 4.01
CA LEU A 149 7.55 13.49 3.47
C LEU A 149 6.21 12.86 3.79
N LEU A 150 5.45 12.46 2.76
CA LEU A 150 4.26 11.64 2.92
C LEU A 150 4.68 10.16 3.01
N VAL A 151 4.37 9.51 4.13
CA VAL A 151 4.90 8.18 4.47
C VAL A 151 3.78 7.17 4.67
N MET A 152 3.94 6.00 4.05
CA MET A 152 3.10 4.82 4.24
C MET A 152 3.94 3.64 4.70
N ARG A 153 3.32 2.73 5.47
CA ARG A 153 4.00 1.54 5.98
C ARG A 153 4.32 0.55 4.86
N GLY A 154 3.46 0.48 3.85
CA GLY A 154 3.59 -0.41 2.71
C GLY A 154 2.42 -0.27 1.74
N MET A 155 2.38 -1.15 0.74
CA MET A 155 1.33 -1.18 -0.27
C MET A 155 -0.02 -1.60 0.31
N VAL A 156 -1.09 -0.91 -0.08
CA VAL A 156 -2.46 -1.28 0.32
C VAL A 156 -2.81 -2.66 -0.26
N GLY A 157 -3.17 -3.60 0.61
CA GLY A 157 -3.45 -4.99 0.23
C GLY A 157 -2.21 -5.89 0.11
N GLY A 158 -0.99 -5.37 0.30
CA GLY A 158 0.26 -6.13 0.18
C GLY A 158 0.78 -6.25 -1.25
N MET A 159 1.90 -6.97 -1.44
CA MET A 159 2.61 -7.07 -2.72
C MET A 159 2.25 -8.31 -3.57
N SER A 160 1.33 -9.16 -3.12
CA SER A 160 0.90 -10.32 -3.92
C SER A 160 0.23 -9.86 -5.23
N SER A 161 0.55 -10.50 -6.35
CA SER A 161 0.02 -10.16 -7.70
C SER A 161 -1.50 -10.04 -7.75
N ALA A 162 -2.24 -10.90 -7.03
CA ALA A 162 -3.70 -10.86 -6.92
C ALA A 162 -4.26 -9.60 -6.21
N ARG A 163 -3.43 -8.85 -5.47
CA ARG A 163 -3.84 -7.69 -4.66
C ARG A 163 -3.22 -6.37 -5.13
N ALA A 164 -2.37 -6.39 -6.15
CA ALA A 164 -1.74 -5.20 -6.72
C ALA A 164 -2.78 -4.14 -7.17
N ASN A 165 -3.94 -4.59 -7.66
CA ASN A 165 -5.05 -3.73 -8.06
C ASN A 165 -5.61 -2.87 -6.91
N LYS A 166 -5.53 -3.34 -5.66
CA LYS A 166 -6.02 -2.58 -4.49
C LYS A 166 -5.11 -1.38 -4.21
N GLY A 167 -3.79 -1.58 -4.26
CA GLY A 167 -2.80 -0.51 -4.14
C GLY A 167 -2.93 0.52 -5.25
N GLN A 168 -2.97 0.05 -6.51
CA GLN A 168 -3.16 0.93 -7.66
C GLN A 168 -4.47 1.72 -7.56
N SER A 169 -5.57 1.06 -7.20
CA SER A 169 -6.87 1.72 -7.02
C SER A 169 -6.81 2.80 -5.94
N TYR A 170 -6.19 2.51 -4.79
CA TYR A 170 -6.03 3.50 -3.72
C TYR A 170 -5.26 4.74 -4.19
N PHE A 171 -4.06 4.56 -4.75
CA PHE A 171 -3.27 5.69 -5.28
C PHE A 171 -3.99 6.42 -6.41
N SER A 172 -4.77 5.72 -7.24
CA SER A 172 -5.54 6.33 -8.32
C SER A 172 -6.59 7.31 -7.80
N ARG A 173 -7.18 7.06 -6.61
CA ARG A 173 -8.22 7.89 -6.00
C ARG A 173 -7.66 9.09 -5.26
N ILE A 174 -6.71 8.87 -4.34
CA ILE A 174 -6.22 9.93 -3.43
C ILE A 174 -5.37 11.01 -4.12
N LEU A 175 -4.72 10.67 -5.25
CA LEU A 175 -3.84 11.60 -5.97
C LEU A 175 -4.55 12.42 -7.05
N LYS A 176 -5.86 12.26 -7.26
CA LYS A 176 -6.60 13.18 -8.14
C LYS A 176 -6.64 14.56 -7.50
N LYS A 177 -6.54 15.63 -8.28
CA LYS A 177 -6.81 16.99 -7.76
C LYS A 177 -8.28 17.23 -7.43
N GLU A 178 -9.15 16.54 -8.17
CA GLU A 178 -10.59 16.57 -8.02
C GLU A 178 -11.08 15.15 -7.76
N LEU A 179 -11.53 14.86 -6.53
CA LEU A 179 -11.98 13.53 -6.12
C LEU A 179 -13.11 12.99 -7.03
N ASN A 180 -14.03 13.89 -7.41
CA ASN A 180 -15.19 13.60 -8.24
C ASN A 180 -14.92 13.65 -9.75
N CYS A 181 -13.67 13.84 -10.18
CA CYS A 181 -13.34 13.91 -11.60
C CYS A 181 -13.80 12.63 -12.34
N PRO A 182 -14.70 12.78 -13.34
CA PRO A 182 -15.30 11.66 -14.04
C PRO A 182 -14.25 10.96 -14.91
N ARG A 183 -14.45 9.66 -15.11
CA ARG A 183 -13.57 8.85 -15.96
C ARG A 183 -13.94 9.06 -17.44
N THR A 184 -13.63 10.25 -17.96
CA THR A 184 -13.85 10.64 -19.36
C THR A 184 -12.62 10.33 -20.23
N GLU A 185 -12.69 10.64 -21.52
CA GLU A 185 -11.56 10.53 -22.45
C GLU A 185 -10.35 11.39 -22.03
N LYS A 186 -10.59 12.51 -21.32
CA LYS A 186 -9.53 13.32 -20.74
C LYS A 186 -9.11 12.75 -19.36
N PRO A 187 -7.81 12.46 -19.14
CA PRO A 187 -7.34 11.99 -17.85
C PRO A 187 -7.45 13.09 -16.80
N CYS A 188 -7.89 12.73 -15.59
CA CYS A 188 -7.93 13.64 -14.45
C CYS A 188 -6.54 14.16 -14.10
N GLU A 189 -6.42 15.45 -13.80
CA GLU A 189 -5.20 16.00 -13.22
C GLU A 189 -4.88 15.33 -11.89
N ARG A 190 -3.58 15.18 -11.62
CA ARG A 190 -3.07 14.49 -10.44
C ARG A 190 -2.07 15.36 -9.71
N TYR A 191 -2.06 15.22 -8.40
CA TYR A 191 -0.99 15.75 -7.56
C TYR A 191 0.32 15.00 -7.84
N GLU A 192 1.42 15.74 -7.79
CA GLU A 192 2.76 15.20 -7.99
C GLU A 192 3.52 15.06 -6.66
N VAL A 193 2.80 14.69 -5.60
CA VAL A 193 3.35 14.50 -4.26
C VAL A 193 3.92 13.08 -4.13
N PRO A 194 5.22 12.92 -3.84
CA PRO A 194 5.82 11.59 -3.68
C PRO A 194 5.32 10.91 -2.41
N ILE A 195 4.99 9.62 -2.51
CA ILE A 195 4.60 8.79 -1.38
C ILE A 195 5.73 7.81 -1.09
N HIS A 196 6.26 7.85 0.12
CA HIS A 196 7.38 7.03 0.54
C HIS A 196 6.92 5.80 1.33
N LEU A 197 7.32 4.62 0.89
CA LEU A 197 7.06 3.36 1.59
C LEU A 197 8.22 3.08 2.56
N GLN A 198 8.08 3.54 3.81
CA GLN A 198 9.14 3.46 4.83
C GLN A 198 8.61 2.86 6.14
N PRO A 199 8.46 1.52 6.23
CA PRO A 199 7.97 0.87 7.45
C PRO A 199 8.85 1.12 8.67
N SER A 200 10.17 1.26 8.48
CA SER A 200 11.12 1.55 9.56
C SER A 200 10.82 2.86 10.30
N LEU A 201 10.28 3.87 9.61
CA LEU A 201 9.92 5.14 10.24
C LEU A 201 8.70 5.01 11.16
N PHE A 202 7.76 4.10 10.87
CA PHE A 202 6.65 3.82 11.78
C PHE A 202 7.16 3.22 13.09
N THR A 203 8.12 2.31 13.01
CA THR A 203 8.74 1.70 14.20
C THR A 203 9.58 2.72 14.96
N ARG A 204 10.43 3.49 14.26
CA ARG A 204 11.33 4.49 14.85
C ARG A 204 10.59 5.52 15.69
N TYR A 205 9.45 6.02 15.21
CA TYR A 205 8.66 7.05 15.90
C TYR A 205 7.48 6.49 16.70
N GLY A 206 7.35 5.17 16.85
CA GLY A 206 6.26 4.56 17.63
C GLY A 206 4.86 4.88 17.09
N ILE A 207 4.70 4.92 15.76
CA ILE A 207 3.43 5.27 15.11
C ILE A 207 2.46 4.09 15.20
N THR A 208 1.50 4.18 16.13
CA THR A 208 0.46 3.17 16.34
C THR A 208 -0.87 3.53 15.67
N ARG A 209 -1.13 4.83 15.48
CA ARG A 209 -2.35 5.35 14.84
C ARG A 209 -1.99 6.37 13.76
N VAL A 210 -2.82 6.44 12.72
CA VAL A 210 -2.71 7.39 11.60
C VAL A 210 -4.05 8.10 11.37
N PRO A 211 -4.07 9.33 10.84
CA PRO A 211 -2.92 10.12 10.43
C PRO A 211 -2.03 10.53 11.62
N ALA A 212 -0.75 10.74 11.35
CA ALA A 212 0.20 11.22 12.36
C ALA A 212 1.24 12.14 11.73
N VAL A 213 1.69 13.14 12.48
CA VAL A 213 2.72 14.09 12.05
C VAL A 213 3.89 14.00 13.01
N VAL A 214 5.09 13.85 12.44
CA VAL A 214 6.35 13.94 13.16
C VAL A 214 7.14 15.12 12.62
N TYR A 215 7.64 15.96 13.51
CA TYR A 215 8.73 16.88 13.19
C TYR A 215 10.01 16.36 13.81
N GLU A 216 11.10 16.38 13.05
CA GLU A 216 12.44 15.98 13.48
C GLU A 216 13.43 17.12 13.21
N HIS A 217 14.25 17.45 14.21
CA HIS A 217 15.38 18.35 14.07
C HIS A 217 16.48 17.99 15.07
N GLU A 218 17.70 17.77 14.58
CA GLU A 218 18.91 17.49 15.40
C GLU A 218 18.72 16.36 16.43
N GLY A 219 17.98 15.31 16.06
CA GLY A 219 17.72 14.15 16.93
C GLY A 219 16.55 14.32 17.90
N ASN A 220 15.97 15.52 18.00
CA ASN A 220 14.72 15.75 18.73
C ASN A 220 13.52 15.51 17.81
N ALA A 221 12.51 14.81 18.29
CA ALA A 221 11.30 14.52 17.54
C ALA A 221 10.04 14.87 18.33
N PHE A 222 9.09 15.53 17.66
CA PHE A 222 7.77 15.86 18.19
C PHE A 222 6.72 15.11 17.38
N LEU A 223 5.82 14.41 18.07
CA LEU A 223 4.84 13.52 17.48
C LEU A 223 3.43 13.91 17.89
N ILE A 224 2.54 14.01 16.90
CA ILE A 224 1.10 14.07 17.11
C ILE A 224 0.44 12.93 16.32
N GLN A 225 -0.39 12.13 16.98
CA GLN A 225 -1.20 11.09 16.35
C GLN A 225 -2.68 11.45 16.46
N GLY A 226 -3.39 11.45 15.34
CA GLY A 226 -4.80 11.85 15.27
C GLY A 226 -5.07 12.76 14.08
N ASP A 227 -6.35 12.86 13.71
CA ASP A 227 -6.79 13.64 12.56
C ASP A 227 -7.11 15.09 12.94
N ALA A 228 -6.53 16.04 12.20
CA ALA A 228 -6.82 17.47 12.23
C ALA A 228 -6.22 18.14 10.98
N GLY A 229 -6.57 19.39 10.70
CA GLY A 229 -5.96 20.15 9.61
C GLY A 229 -4.42 20.16 9.71
N LEU A 230 -3.73 19.98 8.58
CA LEU A 230 -2.25 19.93 8.55
C LEU A 230 -1.63 21.18 9.17
N ASP A 231 -2.17 22.34 8.84
CA ASP A 231 -1.72 23.62 9.36
C ASP A 231 -1.88 23.70 10.89
N PHE A 232 -2.98 23.16 11.43
CA PHE A 232 -3.20 23.08 12.86
C PHE A 232 -2.21 22.13 13.55
N LEU A 233 -1.96 20.94 12.97
CA LEU A 233 -0.99 19.98 13.49
C LEU A 233 0.43 20.58 13.53
N LEU A 234 0.84 21.23 12.45
CA LEU A 234 2.14 21.91 12.36
C LEU A 234 2.22 23.09 13.32
N GLU A 235 1.15 23.87 13.46
CA GLU A 235 1.12 24.97 14.43
C GLU A 235 1.26 24.45 15.87
N ARG A 236 0.60 23.34 16.20
CA ARG A 236 0.68 22.74 17.53
C ARG A 236 2.12 22.31 17.86
N ILE A 237 2.83 21.70 16.91
CA ILE A 237 4.25 21.37 17.06
C ILE A 237 5.09 22.64 17.18
N ASN A 238 4.82 23.65 16.34
CA ASN A 238 5.60 24.88 16.31
C ASN A 238 5.50 25.71 17.60
N ARG A 239 4.46 25.53 18.42
CA ARG A 239 4.37 26.17 19.74
C ARG A 239 5.48 25.70 20.68
N GLU A 240 5.91 24.46 20.55
CA GLU A 240 7.00 23.88 21.34
C GLU A 240 8.37 24.20 20.72
N VAL A 241 8.49 23.97 19.40
CA VAL A 241 9.78 24.08 18.68
C VAL A 241 10.18 25.52 18.38
N LYS A 242 9.20 26.41 18.15
CA LYS A 242 9.39 27.83 17.78
C LYS A 242 10.30 28.01 16.55
N SER A 243 10.13 27.15 15.56
CA SER A 243 10.90 27.20 14.31
C SER A 243 10.38 28.31 13.38
N THR A 244 11.32 29.12 12.88
CA THR A 244 11.02 30.12 11.84
C THR A 244 10.64 29.45 10.52
N GLY A 245 11.22 28.28 10.23
CA GLY A 245 10.94 27.53 9.01
C GLY A 245 9.54 26.92 9.03
N MET A 246 9.15 26.33 10.16
CA MET A 246 7.80 25.84 10.40
C MET A 246 6.75 26.96 10.28
N THR A 247 7.07 28.16 10.78
CA THR A 247 6.19 29.34 10.67
C THR A 247 5.95 29.73 9.20
N LYS A 248 7.00 29.71 8.36
CA LYS A 248 6.88 29.96 6.92
C LYS A 248 6.08 28.88 6.21
N LEU A 249 6.31 27.60 6.57
CA LEU A 249 5.59 26.46 6.02
C LEU A 249 4.09 26.53 6.31
N ILE A 250 3.70 26.84 7.55
CA ILE A 250 2.29 26.98 7.94
C ILE A 250 1.61 28.09 7.12
N LYS A 251 2.27 29.23 6.91
CA LYS A 251 1.73 30.33 6.08
C LYS A 251 1.52 29.92 4.62
N LYS A 252 2.46 29.16 4.04
CA LYS A 252 2.33 28.60 2.68
C LYS A 252 1.08 27.71 2.55
N ILE A 253 0.91 26.77 3.49
CA ILE A 253 -0.24 25.85 3.49
C ILE A 253 -1.56 26.63 3.57
N ARG A 254 -1.64 27.63 4.45
CA ARG A 254 -2.81 28.51 4.59
C ARG A 254 -3.06 29.39 3.37
N GLY A 255 -2.04 29.67 2.55
CA GLY A 255 -2.15 30.59 1.42
C GLY A 255 -2.21 32.06 1.85
N THR A 256 -1.65 32.38 3.02
CA THR A 256 -1.52 33.74 3.53
C THR A 256 -0.14 34.33 3.17
N LEU A 257 0.34 34.03 1.96
CA LEU A 257 1.56 34.61 1.39
C LEU A 257 1.23 35.82 0.54
#